data_AF-A0A066RRP6-F1
#
_entry.id   AF-A0A066RRP6-F1
#
_cell.length_a   1.000
_cell.length_b   1.000
_cell.length_c   1.000
_cell.angle_alpha   90.00
_cell.angle_beta   90.00
_cell.angle_gamma   90.00
#
_symmetry.space_group_name_H-M   'P 1'
#
loop_
_entity.id
_entity.type
_entity.pdbx_description
1 polymer ?
#
loop_
_entity_poly.entity_id
_entity_poly.type
_entity_poly.pdbx_seq_one_letter_code
_entity_poly.pdbx_strand_id
1 'polypeptide(L)'
;MNDGDNLMCIVKKLVGIIIFSVSYPTFATEYNPFETDCGNISVNEYFSNYQVYDLNMYRGSLQTEEEARDWAGKGAIVKQDMFQIRNIKISNPHYEIKCYKPFIEGEVPLPSQRLSNFYGVGIERKRIDILYVYDPKLKRETPSTQFDIVGKELWWLPNGWLYKLKTRQDNTSLCDDTEMAEFSCQLTNKKYVSLCESPEIKMLQYKYGTSGKVELVYPNQYEAPIKWQPFESTIVSFERGQYKYRIDSQHKGYVLFVTKGNKTIYSKQCKRVF
;
A
#
# COMPACT_ATOMS: atom_id res chain seq x y z
N MET A 1 -62.76 -81.70 -15.31
CA MET A 1 -61.77 -82.40 -16.14
C MET A 1 -60.56 -81.50 -16.25
N ASN A 2 -59.48 -81.95 -15.60
CA ASN A 2 -58.05 -81.67 -15.82
C ASN A 2 -57.60 -80.20 -15.70
N ASP A 3 -56.87 -79.87 -14.63
CA ASP A 3 -55.40 -79.92 -14.50
C ASP A 3 -54.75 -78.74 -15.25
N GLY A 4 -53.88 -77.91 -14.68
CA GLY A 4 -53.21 -77.94 -13.39
C GLY A 4 -52.29 -76.71 -13.22
N ASP A 5 -51.67 -76.68 -12.05
CA ASP A 5 -50.37 -76.10 -11.70
C ASP A 5 -50.14 -74.58 -11.62
N ASN A 6 -50.17 -74.12 -10.36
CA ASN A 6 -49.07 -73.45 -9.64
C ASN A 6 -48.05 -72.63 -10.45
N LEU A 7 -48.02 -71.32 -10.21
CA LEU A 7 -46.75 -70.61 -10.02
C LEU A 7 -46.91 -69.41 -9.07
N MET A 8 -46.33 -69.58 -7.90
CA MET A 8 -45.93 -68.55 -6.95
C MET A 8 -44.93 -67.59 -7.60
N CYS A 9 -45.12 -66.27 -7.57
CA CYS A 9 -44.04 -65.28 -7.37
C CYS A 9 -44.44 -63.79 -7.45
N ILE A 10 -44.04 -63.08 -6.39
CA ILE A 10 -43.44 -61.73 -6.39
C ILE A 10 -44.39 -60.54 -6.59
N VAL A 11 -44.81 -59.99 -5.45
CA VAL A 11 -45.15 -58.58 -5.26
C VAL A 11 -43.90 -57.74 -5.54
N LYS A 12 -43.80 -57.13 -6.73
CA LYS A 12 -42.78 -56.12 -7.03
C LYS A 12 -43.11 -54.82 -6.27
N LYS A 13 -42.44 -54.59 -5.13
CA LYS A 13 -42.27 -53.25 -4.56
C LYS A 13 -41.39 -52.44 -5.51
N LEU A 14 -41.99 -51.52 -6.25
CA LEU A 14 -41.29 -50.42 -6.91
C LEU A 14 -40.82 -49.44 -5.83
N VAL A 15 -39.56 -49.57 -5.40
CA VAL A 15 -38.87 -48.51 -4.67
C VAL A 15 -38.36 -47.53 -5.73
N GLY A 16 -39.09 -46.44 -5.91
CA GLY A 16 -38.61 -45.31 -6.70
C GLY A 16 -37.44 -44.65 -5.97
N ILE A 17 -36.22 -44.92 -6.45
CA ILE A 17 -35.03 -44.16 -6.04
C ILE A 17 -35.11 -42.82 -6.78
N ILE A 18 -35.59 -41.78 -6.08
CA ILE A 18 -35.46 -40.40 -6.53
C ILE A 18 -34.00 -40.01 -6.31
N ILE A 19 -33.20 -40.06 -7.37
CA ILE A 19 -31.85 -39.51 -7.38
C ILE A 19 -32.01 -37.99 -7.48
N PHE A 20 -31.95 -37.30 -6.34
CA PHE A 20 -31.70 -35.86 -6.33
C PHE A 20 -30.26 -35.66 -6.79
N SER A 21 -30.06 -35.39 -8.07
CA SER A 21 -28.82 -34.82 -8.57
C SER A 21 -28.70 -33.41 -7.99
N VAL A 22 -27.98 -33.28 -6.87
CA VAL A 22 -27.53 -31.99 -6.37
C VAL A 22 -26.46 -31.52 -7.35
N SER A 23 -26.89 -30.81 -8.40
CA SER A 23 -26.00 -30.09 -9.31
C SER A 23 -25.38 -28.95 -8.51
N TYR A 24 -24.25 -29.21 -7.86
CA TYR A 24 -23.39 -28.15 -7.37
C TYR A 24 -22.96 -27.34 -8.59
N PRO A 25 -23.20 -26.02 -8.63
CA PRO A 25 -22.58 -25.20 -9.65
C PRO A 25 -21.07 -25.31 -9.46
N THR A 26 -20.42 -26.07 -10.32
CA THR A 26 -18.98 -25.96 -10.56
C THR A 26 -18.76 -24.58 -11.14
N PHE A 27 -18.46 -23.62 -10.28
CA PHE A 27 -17.89 -22.35 -10.69
C PHE A 27 -16.55 -22.66 -11.34
N ALA A 28 -16.51 -22.60 -12.67
CA ALA A 28 -15.26 -22.66 -13.41
C ALA A 28 -14.43 -21.44 -13.00
N THR A 29 -13.40 -21.66 -12.19
CA THR A 29 -12.35 -20.66 -12.01
C THR A 29 -11.73 -20.42 -13.38
N GLU A 30 -11.81 -19.19 -13.87
CA GLU A 30 -11.26 -18.80 -15.17
C GLU A 30 -9.75 -19.07 -15.17
N TYR A 31 -9.34 -20.15 -15.84
CA TYR A 31 -7.95 -20.58 -15.89
C TYR A 31 -7.14 -19.53 -16.66
N ASN A 32 -6.15 -18.92 -16.00
CA ASN A 32 -5.20 -18.05 -16.67
C ASN A 32 -3.95 -18.85 -17.07
N PRO A 33 -3.74 -19.15 -18.37
CA PRO A 33 -2.64 -20.00 -18.83
C PRO A 33 -1.26 -19.38 -18.61
N PHE A 34 -1.20 -18.08 -18.30
CA PHE A 34 0.04 -17.36 -18.06
C PHE A 34 0.45 -17.36 -16.59
N GLU A 35 -0.43 -17.78 -15.67
CA GLU A 35 -0.12 -17.82 -14.25
C GLU A 35 0.98 -18.85 -13.95
N THR A 36 1.88 -18.49 -13.04
CA THR A 36 3.04 -19.30 -12.63
C THR A 36 3.29 -19.16 -11.14
N ASP A 37 4.05 -20.10 -10.58
CA ASP A 37 4.47 -20.04 -9.17
C ASP A 37 5.27 -18.76 -8.86
N CYS A 38 4.88 -18.10 -7.78
CA CYS A 38 5.56 -16.93 -7.23
C CYS A 38 6.81 -17.30 -6.43
N GLY A 39 6.95 -18.56 -5.99
CA GLY A 39 7.93 -18.95 -4.99
C GLY A 39 7.61 -18.32 -3.64
N ASN A 40 8.63 -17.92 -2.88
CA ASN A 40 8.49 -17.48 -1.48
C ASN A 40 8.23 -15.97 -1.30
N ILE A 41 7.54 -15.32 -2.23
CA ILE A 41 7.26 -13.88 -2.10
C ILE A 41 6.15 -13.65 -1.07
N SER A 42 6.43 -12.84 -0.06
CA SER A 42 5.45 -12.44 0.94
C SER A 42 4.93 -11.03 0.69
N VAL A 43 3.61 -10.86 0.79
CA VAL A 43 2.94 -9.54 0.74
C VAL A 43 3.53 -8.58 1.78
N ASN A 44 3.87 -9.09 2.97
CA ASN A 44 4.35 -8.26 4.08
C ASN A 44 5.65 -7.51 3.74
N GLU A 45 6.43 -8.01 2.77
CA GLU A 45 7.65 -7.34 2.30
C GLU A 45 7.38 -6.03 1.54
N TYR A 46 6.13 -5.80 1.16
CA TYR A 46 5.67 -4.63 0.41
C TYR A 46 4.78 -3.71 1.25
N PHE A 47 4.69 -3.96 2.57
CA PHE A 47 4.06 -3.02 3.48
C PHE A 47 5.00 -1.85 3.74
N SER A 48 4.65 -0.67 3.22
CA SER A 48 5.43 0.55 3.35
C SER A 48 4.60 1.77 2.93
N ASN A 49 5.12 2.94 3.27
CA ASN A 49 4.79 4.18 2.57
C ASN A 49 5.65 4.26 1.31
N TYR A 50 5.04 4.59 0.17
CA TYR A 50 5.68 4.66 -1.12
C TYR A 50 5.62 6.09 -1.66
N GLN A 51 6.67 6.51 -2.34
CA GLN A 51 6.71 7.77 -3.08
C GLN A 51 6.95 7.50 -4.57
N VAL A 52 6.28 8.27 -5.43
CA VAL A 52 6.58 8.25 -6.86
C VAL A 52 7.94 8.92 -7.05
N TYR A 53 8.87 8.22 -7.69
CA TYR A 53 10.22 8.74 -7.96
C TYR A 53 10.48 8.95 -9.45
N ASP A 54 9.69 8.31 -10.31
CA ASP A 54 9.78 8.40 -11.76
C ASP A 54 8.39 8.27 -12.38
N LEU A 55 8.19 8.96 -13.50
CA LEU A 55 6.91 9.08 -14.20
C LEU A 55 7.18 9.11 -15.71
N ASN A 56 6.62 8.15 -16.44
CA ASN A 56 6.79 8.05 -17.89
C ASN A 56 5.46 7.79 -18.58
N MET A 57 5.21 8.45 -19.70
CA MET A 57 4.07 8.11 -20.55
C MET A 57 4.41 6.84 -21.35
N TYR A 58 3.59 5.78 -21.23
CA TYR A 58 3.81 4.52 -21.94
C TYR A 58 2.82 4.27 -23.09
N ARG A 59 1.74 5.06 -23.14
CA ARG A 59 0.79 5.13 -24.27
C ARG A 59 0.13 6.50 -24.27
N GLY A 60 -0.55 6.83 -25.36
CA GLY A 60 -1.33 8.07 -25.43
C GLY A 60 -2.25 8.24 -24.21
N SER A 61 -2.21 9.44 -23.63
CA SER A 61 -3.05 9.83 -22.49
C SER A 61 -3.79 11.11 -22.82
N LEU A 62 -5.01 11.23 -22.29
CA LEU A 62 -5.75 12.51 -22.26
C LEU A 62 -5.27 13.41 -21.11
N GLN A 63 -4.52 12.85 -20.17
CA GLN A 63 -3.94 13.56 -19.03
C GLN A 63 -2.59 14.17 -19.44
N THR A 64 -2.40 15.45 -19.10
CA THR A 64 -1.13 16.16 -19.29
C THR A 64 -0.05 15.67 -18.32
N GLU A 65 1.22 15.92 -18.65
CA GLU A 65 2.33 15.59 -17.74
C GLU A 65 2.23 16.35 -16.40
N GLU A 66 1.80 17.61 -16.43
CA GLU A 66 1.62 18.42 -15.21
C GLU A 66 0.56 17.82 -14.29
N GLU A 67 -0.60 17.44 -14.84
CA GLU A 67 -1.65 16.74 -14.07
C GLU A 67 -1.15 15.39 -13.53
N ALA A 68 -0.34 14.66 -14.30
CA ALA A 68 0.24 13.39 -13.85
C ALA A 68 1.29 13.60 -12.72
N ARG A 69 2.06 14.69 -12.78
CA ARG A 69 3.03 15.06 -11.74
C ARG A 69 2.37 15.56 -10.46
N ASP A 70 1.31 16.36 -10.56
CA ASP A 70 0.50 16.76 -9.39
C ASP A 70 -0.04 15.52 -8.64
N TRP A 71 -0.39 14.48 -9.39
CA TRP A 71 -0.83 13.20 -8.80
C TRP A 71 0.32 12.43 -8.13
N ALA A 72 1.51 12.47 -8.71
CA ALA A 72 2.68 11.75 -8.24
C ALA A 72 3.09 12.16 -6.81
N GLY A 73 2.87 13.42 -6.44
CA GLY A 73 3.26 13.97 -5.13
C GLY A 73 2.64 13.28 -3.92
N LYS A 74 1.57 12.49 -4.08
CA LYS A 74 0.84 11.85 -2.96
C LYS A 74 1.26 10.40 -2.67
N GLY A 75 2.01 9.75 -3.56
CA GLY A 75 2.51 8.39 -3.33
C GLY A 75 1.42 7.34 -3.09
N ALA A 76 1.77 6.27 -2.37
CA ALA A 76 0.84 5.23 -1.93
C ALA A 76 1.17 4.76 -0.51
N ILE A 77 0.14 4.35 0.24
CA ILE A 77 0.27 3.69 1.54
C ILE A 77 -0.20 2.26 1.36
N VAL A 78 0.67 1.29 1.65
CA VAL A 78 0.37 -0.13 1.62
C VAL A 78 0.66 -0.67 3.01
N LYS A 79 -0.36 -0.98 3.79
CA LYS A 79 -0.25 -1.50 5.17
C LYS A 79 -1.30 -2.59 5.38
N GLN A 80 -1.06 -3.45 6.35
CA GLN A 80 -1.95 -4.57 6.66
C GLN A 80 -3.42 -4.13 6.90
N ASP A 81 -3.62 -2.98 7.54
CA ASP A 81 -4.92 -2.45 7.94
C ASP A 81 -5.43 -1.31 7.05
N MET A 82 -4.59 -0.81 6.12
CA MET A 82 -4.95 0.32 5.27
C MET A 82 -4.22 0.31 3.94
N PHE A 83 -4.98 0.58 2.88
CA PHE A 83 -4.43 0.97 1.59
C PHE A 83 -4.90 2.37 1.22
N GLN A 84 -4.00 3.19 0.70
CA GLN A 84 -4.34 4.48 0.13
C GLN A 84 -3.51 4.78 -1.10
N ILE A 85 -4.18 5.11 -2.21
CA ILE A 85 -3.54 5.72 -3.38
C ILE A 85 -4.53 6.68 -4.03
N ARG A 86 -4.09 7.92 -4.30
CA ARG A 86 -4.97 8.99 -4.80
C ARG A 86 -6.23 9.15 -3.93
N ASN A 87 -7.41 8.88 -4.51
CA ASN A 87 -8.71 8.99 -3.88
C ASN A 87 -9.25 7.62 -3.41
N ILE A 88 -8.50 6.54 -3.66
CA ILE A 88 -8.85 5.20 -3.19
C ILE A 88 -8.30 5.07 -1.78
N LYS A 89 -9.20 4.88 -0.81
CA LYS A 89 -8.87 4.58 0.58
C LYS A 89 -9.65 3.36 1.02
N ILE A 90 -8.93 2.30 1.37
CA ILE A 90 -9.50 1.00 1.74
C ILE A 90 -9.06 0.71 3.17
N SER A 91 -10.03 0.44 4.04
CA SER A 91 -9.79 -0.05 5.40
C SER A 91 -9.82 -1.57 5.41
N ASN A 92 -8.86 -2.20 6.09
CA ASN A 92 -8.66 -3.65 6.12
C ASN A 92 -8.58 -4.26 4.70
N PRO A 93 -7.67 -3.77 3.84
CA PRO A 93 -7.50 -4.30 2.49
C PRO A 93 -7.12 -5.79 2.53
N HIS A 94 -7.57 -6.54 1.53
CA HIS A 94 -7.03 -7.86 1.25
C HIS A 94 -6.02 -7.75 0.11
N TYR A 95 -4.87 -8.40 0.26
CA TYR A 95 -3.78 -8.37 -0.70
C TYR A 95 -3.49 -9.78 -1.20
N GLU A 96 -3.20 -9.88 -2.49
CA GLU A 96 -2.80 -11.13 -3.13
C GLU A 96 -1.64 -10.84 -4.09
N ILE A 97 -0.63 -11.70 -4.11
CA ILE A 97 0.42 -11.65 -5.14
C ILE A 97 0.18 -12.79 -6.11
N LYS A 98 0.07 -12.46 -7.40
CA LYS A 98 0.06 -13.46 -8.48
C LYS A 98 1.20 -13.20 -9.43
N CYS A 99 1.69 -14.26 -10.05
CA CYS A 99 2.86 -14.20 -10.91
C CYS A 99 2.52 -14.75 -12.28
N TYR A 100 3.07 -14.11 -13.31
CA TYR A 100 2.77 -14.41 -14.69
C TYR A 100 4.04 -14.60 -15.51
N LYS A 101 3.97 -15.48 -16.49
CA LYS A 101 4.98 -15.57 -17.54
C LYS A 101 4.90 -14.30 -18.41
N PRO A 102 6.05 -13.75 -18.84
CA PRO A 102 6.05 -12.64 -19.78
C PRO A 102 5.45 -13.07 -21.12
N PHE A 103 4.62 -12.21 -21.71
CA PHE A 103 4.22 -12.32 -23.11
C PHE A 103 5.43 -12.31 -24.04
N ILE A 104 5.40 -13.19 -25.04
CA ILE A 104 6.35 -13.16 -26.16
C ILE A 104 5.82 -12.29 -27.29
N GLU A 105 6.72 -11.77 -28.12
CA GLU A 105 6.34 -10.95 -29.28
C GLU A 105 5.36 -11.70 -30.19
N GLY A 106 4.28 -11.01 -30.59
CA GLY A 106 3.20 -11.58 -31.41
C GLY A 106 2.02 -12.14 -30.60
N GLU A 107 2.15 -12.34 -29.29
CA GLU A 107 1.01 -12.68 -28.44
C GLU A 107 0.12 -11.45 -28.20
N VAL A 108 -1.19 -11.62 -28.37
CA VAL A 108 -2.19 -10.58 -28.14
C VAL A 108 -3.12 -11.00 -26.99
N PRO A 109 -2.73 -10.75 -25.72
CA PRO A 109 -3.55 -11.08 -24.57
C PRO A 109 -4.87 -10.30 -24.57
N LEU A 110 -5.88 -10.87 -23.91
CA LEU A 110 -7.13 -10.16 -23.64
C LEU A 110 -6.86 -8.87 -22.86
N PRO A 111 -7.71 -7.83 -23.00
CA PRO A 111 -7.51 -6.57 -22.29
C PRO A 111 -7.30 -6.72 -20.77
N SER A 112 -7.99 -7.68 -20.13
CA SER A 112 -7.87 -8.00 -18.70
C SER A 112 -6.54 -8.69 -18.33
N GLN A 113 -5.82 -9.23 -19.31
CA GLN A 113 -4.56 -9.94 -19.13
C GLN A 113 -3.36 -9.07 -19.49
N ARG A 114 -3.55 -7.85 -20.01
CA ARG A 114 -2.45 -6.98 -20.42
C ARG A 114 -1.68 -6.46 -19.20
N LEU A 115 -0.45 -6.92 -19.05
CA LEU A 115 0.51 -6.49 -18.03
C LEU A 115 1.46 -5.44 -18.60
N SER A 116 2.36 -4.89 -17.79
CA SER A 116 3.23 -3.79 -18.23
C SER A 116 4.15 -4.15 -19.42
N ASN A 117 4.61 -5.40 -19.53
CA ASN A 117 5.46 -5.84 -20.65
C ASN A 117 4.72 -5.83 -22.00
N PHE A 118 3.40 -6.01 -22.02
CA PHE A 118 2.58 -5.87 -23.24
C PHE A 118 2.72 -4.45 -23.83
N TYR A 119 2.98 -3.45 -22.97
CA TYR A 119 3.19 -2.07 -23.36
C TYR A 119 4.67 -1.72 -23.60
N GLY A 120 5.55 -2.71 -23.73
CA GLY A 120 6.99 -2.51 -23.93
C GLY A 120 7.74 -2.12 -22.64
N VAL A 121 7.12 -2.22 -21.47
CA VAL A 121 7.72 -1.84 -20.19
C VAL A 121 8.25 -3.07 -19.46
N GLY A 122 9.57 -3.10 -19.19
CA GLY A 122 10.22 -4.20 -18.47
C GLY A 122 10.15 -5.53 -19.21
N ILE A 123 10.43 -5.52 -20.53
CA ILE A 123 10.36 -6.68 -21.44
C ILE A 123 11.44 -7.74 -21.15
N GLU A 124 12.51 -7.34 -20.47
CA GLU A 124 13.63 -8.19 -20.09
C GLU A 124 13.33 -9.09 -18.88
N ARG A 125 12.23 -8.84 -18.17
CA ARG A 125 11.84 -9.62 -16.99
C ARG A 125 11.47 -11.05 -17.39
N LYS A 126 11.95 -12.02 -16.62
CA LYS A 126 11.62 -13.46 -16.81
C LYS A 126 10.28 -13.87 -16.20
N ARG A 127 9.72 -13.01 -15.34
CA ARG A 127 8.45 -13.20 -14.63
C ARG A 127 7.89 -11.84 -14.27
N ILE A 128 6.56 -11.73 -14.26
CA ILE A 128 5.84 -10.51 -13.89
C ILE A 128 5.05 -10.80 -12.63
N ASP A 129 5.45 -10.16 -11.54
CA ASP A 129 4.84 -10.34 -10.23
C ASP A 129 3.86 -9.16 -10.03
N ILE A 130 2.62 -9.43 -9.62
CA ILE A 130 1.56 -8.43 -9.48
C ILE A 130 1.02 -8.45 -8.05
N LEU A 131 1.06 -7.30 -7.37
CA LEU A 131 0.35 -7.07 -6.13
C LEU A 131 -1.07 -6.58 -6.42
N TYR A 132 -2.05 -7.42 -6.14
CA TYR A 132 -3.47 -7.07 -6.19
C TYR A 132 -3.95 -6.51 -4.85
N VAL A 133 -4.79 -5.49 -4.93
CA VAL A 133 -5.40 -4.85 -3.76
C VAL A 133 -6.92 -4.91 -3.86
N TYR A 134 -7.56 -5.55 -2.89
CA TYR A 134 -9.01 -5.74 -2.84
C TYR A 134 -9.63 -4.89 -1.72
N ASP A 135 -10.71 -4.19 -2.06
CA ASP A 135 -11.59 -3.59 -1.06
C ASP A 135 -12.59 -4.64 -0.57
N PRO A 136 -12.63 -4.99 0.72
CA PRO A 136 -13.58 -5.96 1.24
C PRO A 136 -15.05 -5.54 1.08
N LYS A 137 -15.33 -4.25 0.80
CA LYS A 137 -16.67 -3.73 0.50
C LYS A 137 -17.11 -4.02 -0.93
N LEU A 138 -16.17 -4.30 -1.84
CA LEU A 138 -16.45 -4.70 -3.22
C LEU A 138 -16.56 -6.22 -3.32
N LYS A 139 -17.16 -6.72 -4.41
CA LYS A 139 -17.15 -8.17 -4.69
C LYS A 139 -15.70 -8.64 -4.75
N ARG A 140 -15.36 -9.67 -3.95
CA ARG A 140 -13.98 -10.14 -3.72
C ARG A 140 -13.22 -10.58 -4.97
N GLU A 141 -13.90 -10.74 -6.10
CA GLU A 141 -13.32 -11.21 -7.35
C GLU A 141 -12.68 -10.09 -8.17
N THR A 142 -12.96 -8.81 -7.88
CA THR A 142 -12.42 -7.68 -8.64
C THR A 142 -11.46 -6.87 -7.79
N PRO A 143 -10.17 -6.78 -8.16
CA PRO A 143 -9.23 -5.93 -7.46
C PRO A 143 -9.60 -4.45 -7.65
N SER A 144 -9.49 -3.67 -6.59
CA SER A 144 -9.66 -2.21 -6.63
C SER A 144 -8.52 -1.54 -7.41
N THR A 145 -7.31 -2.09 -7.29
CA THR A 145 -6.15 -1.71 -8.09
C THR A 145 -5.08 -2.80 -8.05
N GLN A 146 -4.04 -2.66 -8.86
CA GLN A 146 -2.91 -3.58 -8.92
C GLN A 146 -1.60 -2.85 -9.20
N PHE A 147 -0.48 -3.44 -8.78
CA PHE A 147 0.86 -2.95 -9.06
C PHE A 147 1.73 -4.06 -9.62
N ASP A 148 2.54 -3.72 -10.62
CA ASP A 148 3.67 -4.54 -11.00
C ASP A 148 4.75 -4.45 -9.92
N ILE A 149 5.22 -5.59 -9.42
CA ILE A 149 6.34 -5.68 -8.50
C ILE A 149 7.63 -5.79 -9.32
N VAL A 150 8.55 -4.85 -9.11
CA VAL A 150 9.88 -4.87 -9.74
C VAL A 150 10.94 -4.71 -8.65
N GLY A 151 11.47 -5.84 -8.18
CA GLY A 151 12.34 -5.85 -6.99
C GLY A 151 11.58 -5.40 -5.74
N LYS A 152 11.96 -4.23 -5.18
CA LYS A 152 11.27 -3.58 -4.04
C LYS A 152 10.42 -2.37 -4.46
N GLU A 153 10.26 -2.16 -5.77
CA GLU A 153 9.43 -1.10 -6.33
C GLU A 153 8.04 -1.61 -6.65
N LEU A 154 7.10 -0.67 -6.67
CA LEU A 154 5.74 -0.88 -7.18
C LEU A 154 5.55 0.00 -8.41
N TRP A 155 5.17 -0.59 -9.53
CA TRP A 155 4.90 0.10 -10.79
C TRP A 155 3.40 0.14 -11.02
N TRP A 156 2.87 1.33 -11.31
CA TRP A 156 1.45 1.56 -11.47
C TRP A 156 1.14 2.20 -12.81
N LEU A 157 0.20 1.61 -13.57
CA LEU A 157 -0.02 1.94 -14.98
C LEU A 157 -1.40 2.58 -15.32
N PRO A 158 -2.00 3.47 -14.51
CA PRO A 158 -3.30 4.04 -14.82
C PRO A 158 -3.21 5.07 -15.97
N ASN A 159 -4.27 5.16 -16.77
CA ASN A 159 -4.49 6.25 -17.73
C ASN A 159 -3.33 6.50 -18.72
N GLY A 160 -2.54 5.48 -19.03
CA GLY A 160 -1.42 5.57 -19.97
C GLY A 160 -0.11 6.13 -19.42
N TRP A 161 -0.04 6.32 -18.10
CA TRP A 161 1.15 6.75 -17.38
C TRP A 161 1.69 5.61 -16.52
N LEU A 162 3.02 5.46 -16.52
CA LEU A 162 3.78 4.56 -15.67
C LEU A 162 4.33 5.38 -14.51
N TYR A 163 3.80 5.15 -13.33
CA TYR A 163 4.32 5.67 -12.07
C TYR A 163 5.22 4.59 -11.48
N LYS A 164 6.49 4.91 -11.26
CA LYS A 164 7.38 4.02 -10.49
C LYS A 164 7.46 4.53 -9.07
N LEU A 165 7.06 3.66 -8.16
CA LEU A 165 7.03 3.91 -6.74
C LEU A 165 8.14 3.12 -6.07
N LYS A 166 8.90 3.79 -5.21
CA LYS A 166 9.83 3.13 -4.30
C LYS A 166 9.33 3.34 -2.89
N THR A 167 9.70 2.42 -2.00
CA THR A 167 9.53 2.65 -0.57
C THR A 167 10.10 4.03 -0.26
N ARG A 168 9.39 4.83 0.52
CA ARG A 168 9.94 6.06 1.07
C ARG A 168 11.04 5.64 2.05
N GLN A 169 12.25 5.41 1.51
CA GLN A 169 13.46 5.21 2.31
C GLN A 169 13.76 6.54 2.98
N ASP A 170 13.20 6.72 4.16
CA ASP A 170 13.52 7.85 4.98
C ASP A 170 14.85 7.60 5.71
N ASN A 171 15.97 7.52 4.99
CA ASN A 171 17.28 7.83 5.59
C ASN A 171 17.33 9.29 6.08
N THR A 172 16.28 10.05 5.80
CA THR A 172 16.01 11.41 6.23
C THR A 172 14.99 11.52 7.36
N SER A 173 14.46 10.42 7.92
CA SER A 173 13.54 10.44 9.07
C SER A 173 13.98 9.47 10.17
N LEU A 174 13.48 9.72 11.38
CA LEU A 174 13.64 8.86 12.54
C LEU A 174 12.39 8.03 12.83
N CYS A 175 11.41 8.06 11.91
CA CYS A 175 10.22 7.24 12.02
C CYS A 175 10.53 5.81 11.60
N ASP A 176 9.98 4.86 12.35
CA ASP A 176 10.12 3.44 12.06
C ASP A 176 9.21 3.05 10.89
N ASP A 177 9.45 1.90 10.26
CA ASP A 177 8.73 1.47 9.04
C ASP A 177 7.21 1.36 9.23
N THR A 178 6.75 1.18 10.48
CA THR A 178 5.32 1.11 10.83
C THR A 178 4.67 2.48 10.99
N GLU A 179 5.47 3.52 11.26
CA GLU A 179 5.00 4.86 11.58
C GLU A 179 4.75 5.70 10.31
N MET A 180 4.01 6.79 10.46
CA MET A 180 3.83 7.79 9.40
C MET A 180 4.61 9.04 9.74
N ALA A 181 5.57 9.41 8.88
CA ALA A 181 6.34 10.63 9.04
C ALA A 181 5.53 11.85 8.58
N GLU A 182 5.10 12.69 9.52
CA GLU A 182 4.38 13.95 9.27
C GLU A 182 5.34 15.13 9.04
N PHE A 183 6.52 15.04 9.64
CA PHE A 183 7.59 16.03 9.48
C PHE A 183 8.94 15.35 9.60
N SER A 184 9.91 15.79 8.79
CA SER A 184 11.30 15.48 9.07
C SER A 184 12.23 16.59 8.62
N CYS A 185 13.30 16.82 9.38
CA CYS A 185 14.29 17.84 9.07
C CYS A 185 15.68 17.42 9.55
N GLN A 186 16.63 17.35 8.62
CA GLN A 186 18.03 17.23 8.99
C GLN A 186 18.52 18.55 9.57
N LEU A 187 19.18 18.50 10.70
CA LEU A 187 19.77 19.64 11.42
C LEU A 187 21.20 19.91 10.96
N THR A 188 21.76 21.05 11.38
CA THR A 188 23.14 21.45 11.06
C THR A 188 24.20 20.49 11.61
N ASN A 189 23.90 19.80 12.71
CA ASN A 189 24.76 18.78 13.32
C ASN A 189 24.59 17.38 12.70
N LYS A 190 23.98 17.28 11.51
CA LYS A 190 23.67 16.03 10.79
C LYS A 190 22.69 15.09 11.50
N LYS A 191 22.12 15.49 12.64
CA LYS A 191 21.00 14.79 13.29
C LYS A 191 19.70 15.13 12.59
N TYR A 192 18.64 14.41 12.93
CA TYR A 192 17.30 14.60 12.41
C TYR A 192 16.34 14.96 13.54
N VAL A 193 15.29 15.67 13.17
CA VAL A 193 14.07 15.80 13.95
C VAL A 193 12.95 15.29 13.09
N SER A 194 12.13 14.40 13.62
CA SER A 194 10.98 13.83 12.92
C SER A 194 9.74 13.85 13.79
N LEU A 195 8.58 14.08 13.17
CA LEU A 195 7.28 13.84 13.79
C LEU A 195 6.69 12.58 13.18
N CYS A 196 6.47 11.57 14.02
CA CYS A 196 6.08 10.23 13.63
C CYS A 196 4.74 9.89 14.28
N GLU A 197 3.72 9.66 13.48
CA GLU A 197 2.44 9.16 13.95
C GLU A 197 2.51 7.63 14.03
N SER A 198 2.37 7.09 15.24
CA SER A 198 2.40 5.64 15.46
C SER A 198 0.98 5.07 15.41
N PRO A 199 0.72 4.05 14.57
CA PRO A 199 -0.60 3.41 14.49
C PRO A 199 -0.95 2.63 15.76
N GLU A 200 0.05 2.11 16.49
CA GLU A 200 -0.16 1.28 17.68
C GLU A 200 -0.71 2.09 18.86
N ILE A 201 -0.10 3.25 19.11
CA ILE A 201 -0.46 4.14 20.23
C ILE A 201 -1.36 5.29 19.80
N LYS A 202 -1.67 5.40 18.50
CA LYS A 202 -2.50 6.47 17.87
C LYS A 202 -2.08 7.87 18.33
N MET A 203 -0.78 8.08 18.43
CA MET A 203 -0.19 9.30 18.98
C MET A 203 0.97 9.77 18.12
N LEU A 204 1.08 11.10 18.00
CA LEU A 204 2.22 11.76 17.38
C LEU A 204 3.41 11.83 18.33
N GLN A 205 4.57 11.38 17.86
CA GLN A 205 5.83 11.45 18.58
C GLN A 205 6.83 12.35 17.87
N TYR A 206 7.49 13.21 18.64
CA TYR A 206 8.70 13.92 18.27
C TYR A 206 9.92 13.04 18.57
N LYS A 207 10.71 12.74 17.53
CA LYS A 207 11.96 11.99 17.62
C LYS A 207 13.13 12.90 17.22
N TYR A 208 14.25 12.79 17.93
CA TYR A 208 15.52 13.45 17.62
C TYR A 208 16.69 12.49 17.78
N GLY A 209 17.66 12.53 16.86
CA GLY A 209 18.78 11.59 16.84
C GLY A 209 19.47 11.46 15.49
N THR A 210 20.26 10.42 15.29
CA THR A 210 20.85 10.06 13.99
C THR A 210 20.08 8.91 13.36
N SER A 211 20.25 8.67 12.06
CA SER A 211 19.72 7.48 11.40
C SER A 211 20.11 6.21 12.19
N GLY A 212 19.12 5.39 12.53
CA GLY A 212 19.29 4.17 13.33
C GLY A 212 19.54 4.37 14.84
N LYS A 213 19.60 5.62 15.34
CA LYS A 213 19.78 5.89 16.78
C LYS A 213 19.00 7.12 17.22
N VAL A 214 17.83 6.86 17.81
CA VAL A 214 17.00 7.88 18.44
C VAL A 214 17.60 8.23 19.81
N GLU A 215 17.84 9.51 20.04
CA GLU A 215 18.39 10.06 21.29
C GLU A 215 17.32 10.66 22.19
N LEU A 216 16.23 11.14 21.59
CA LEU A 216 15.10 11.72 22.30
C LEU A 216 13.80 11.30 21.61
N VAL A 217 12.86 10.84 22.42
CA VAL A 217 11.46 10.63 22.06
C VAL A 217 10.60 11.45 23.01
N TYR A 218 9.60 12.13 22.47
CA TYR A 218 8.53 12.79 23.23
C TYR A 218 7.20 12.57 22.50
N PRO A 219 6.09 12.27 23.20
CA PRO A 219 6.03 11.98 24.63
C PRO A 219 6.57 10.56 24.90
N ASN A 220 7.20 10.38 26.05
CA ASN A 220 7.36 9.05 26.65
C ASN A 220 6.08 8.63 27.41
N GLN A 221 6.07 7.41 27.95
CA GLN A 221 4.90 6.81 28.62
C GLN A 221 4.31 7.63 29.80
N TYR A 222 5.04 8.61 30.35
CA TYR A 222 4.59 9.46 31.46
C TYR A 222 4.40 10.93 31.05
N GLU A 223 4.59 11.26 29.77
CA GLU A 223 4.49 12.62 29.25
C GLU A 223 3.15 12.84 28.54
N ALA A 224 2.69 14.08 28.54
CA ALA A 224 1.44 14.45 27.88
C ALA A 224 1.55 14.30 26.36
N PRO A 225 0.49 13.83 25.67
CA PRO A 225 0.48 13.67 24.22
C PRO A 225 0.72 14.99 23.50
N ILE A 226 1.48 14.94 22.40
CA ILE A 226 1.58 16.06 21.46
C ILE A 226 0.25 16.17 20.71
N LYS A 227 -0.26 17.39 20.53
CA LYS A 227 -1.37 17.68 19.62
C LYS A 227 -0.83 18.19 18.29
N TRP A 228 -1.29 17.59 17.20
CA TRP A 228 -1.06 18.07 15.84
C TRP A 228 -2.08 19.15 15.49
N GLN A 229 -1.61 20.36 15.16
CA GLN A 229 -2.46 21.52 14.83
C GLN A 229 -2.14 22.02 13.41
N PRO A 230 -2.53 21.30 12.34
CA PRO A 230 -2.08 21.56 10.97
C PRO A 230 -2.58 22.89 10.39
N PHE A 231 -3.62 23.47 10.97
CA PHE A 231 -4.22 24.74 10.54
C PHE A 231 -3.75 25.94 11.36
N GLU A 232 -2.90 25.73 12.36
CA GLU A 232 -2.34 26.80 13.18
C GLU A 232 -0.95 27.22 12.67
N SER A 233 -0.54 28.43 13.07
CA SER A 233 0.82 28.92 12.80
C SER A 233 1.87 28.09 13.54
N THR A 234 1.50 27.53 14.70
CA THR A 234 2.28 26.56 15.45
C THR A 234 1.64 25.19 15.29
N ILE A 235 2.33 24.25 14.64
CA ILE A 235 1.79 22.92 14.34
C ILE A 235 1.95 21.97 15.51
N VAL A 236 3.10 22.08 16.19
CA VAL A 236 3.46 21.28 17.36
C VAL A 236 4.20 22.18 18.33
N SER A 237 3.84 22.11 19.61
CA SER A 237 4.57 22.72 20.71
C SER A 237 4.53 21.84 21.95
N PHE A 238 5.67 21.64 22.59
CA PHE A 238 5.75 20.96 23.88
C PHE A 238 6.94 21.45 24.70
N GLU A 239 6.94 21.13 25.99
CA GLU A 239 7.98 21.52 26.93
C GLU A 239 8.58 20.29 27.62
N ARG A 240 9.90 20.28 27.82
CA ARG A 240 10.60 19.25 28.57
C ARG A 240 11.72 19.88 29.40
N GLY A 241 11.53 19.91 30.71
CA GLY A 241 12.41 20.64 31.62
C GLY A 241 12.40 22.14 31.31
N GLN A 242 13.59 22.73 31.13
CA GLN A 242 13.75 24.16 30.82
C GLN A 242 13.62 24.50 29.32
N TYR A 243 13.32 23.52 28.49
CA TYR A 243 13.30 23.66 27.03
C TYR A 243 11.89 23.60 26.49
N LYS A 244 11.61 24.47 25.52
CA LYS A 244 10.38 24.44 24.72
C LYS A 244 10.74 24.16 23.27
N TYR A 245 10.03 23.21 22.68
CA TYR A 245 10.21 22.74 21.32
C TYR A 245 8.98 23.15 20.53
N ARG A 246 9.19 23.74 19.35
CA ARG A 246 8.09 24.25 18.54
C ARG A 246 8.38 24.09 17.06
N ILE A 247 7.37 23.70 16.28
CA ILE A 247 7.42 23.65 14.83
C ILE A 247 6.31 24.54 14.30
N ASP A 248 6.70 25.57 13.55
CA ASP A 248 5.77 26.53 12.96
C ASP A 248 5.55 26.26 11.46
N SER A 249 4.33 26.48 10.98
CA SER A 249 4.00 26.53 9.56
C SER A 249 4.40 27.88 8.96
N GLN A 250 4.98 27.87 7.76
CA GLN A 250 5.30 29.08 6.99
C GLN A 250 4.99 28.89 5.51
N HIS A 251 4.84 29.99 4.78
CA HIS A 251 4.43 30.00 3.37
C HIS A 251 5.31 29.13 2.43
N LYS A 252 6.55 28.82 2.83
CA LYS A 252 7.51 28.00 2.07
C LYS A 252 8.05 26.78 2.84
N GLY A 253 7.35 26.31 3.87
CA GLY A 253 7.74 25.12 4.63
C GLY A 253 7.50 25.29 6.12
N TYR A 254 8.49 24.89 6.92
CA TYR A 254 8.37 24.86 8.36
C TYR A 254 9.60 25.47 9.03
N VAL A 255 9.43 25.95 10.26
CA VAL A 255 10.55 26.39 11.09
C VAL A 255 10.53 25.66 12.41
N LEU A 256 11.62 24.95 12.69
CA LEU A 256 11.87 24.34 13.99
C LEU A 256 12.51 25.37 14.92
N PHE A 257 11.95 25.53 16.11
CA PHE A 257 12.50 26.34 17.19
C PHE A 257 12.77 25.48 18.43
N VAL A 258 13.88 25.77 19.09
CA VAL A 258 14.13 25.34 20.48
C VAL A 258 14.45 26.58 21.29
N THR A 259 13.69 26.80 22.36
CA THR A 259 13.93 27.89 23.31
C THR A 259 14.30 27.31 24.68
N LYS A 260 15.11 28.06 25.42
CA LYS A 260 15.44 27.79 26.82
C LYS A 260 15.08 29.03 27.63
N GLY A 261 14.04 28.93 28.46
CA GLY A 261 13.36 30.11 29.00
C GLY A 261 12.85 31.03 27.86
N ASN A 262 13.14 32.33 27.95
CA ASN A 262 12.69 33.32 26.96
C ASN A 262 13.64 33.51 25.77
N LYS A 263 14.70 32.71 25.66
CA LYS A 263 15.71 32.84 24.59
C LYS A 263 15.61 31.69 23.60
N THR A 264 15.49 32.01 22.32
CA THR A 264 15.67 31.04 21.22
C THR A 264 17.14 30.64 21.14
N ILE A 265 17.41 29.35 21.34
CA ILE A 265 18.76 28.77 21.29
C ILE A 265 19.01 28.00 19.99
N TYR A 266 17.95 27.63 19.27
CA TYR A 266 18.04 27.01 17.96
C TYR A 266 16.85 27.44 17.10
N SER A 267 17.13 27.73 15.83
CA SER A 267 16.11 27.88 14.80
C SER A 267 16.64 27.31 13.48
N LYS A 268 15.79 26.58 12.75
CA LYS A 268 16.13 26.08 11.42
C LYS A 268 14.92 26.08 10.52
N GLN A 269 15.08 26.68 9.33
CA GLN A 269 14.14 26.50 8.24
C GLN A 269 14.26 25.07 7.70
N CYS A 270 13.14 24.37 7.67
CA CYS A 270 13.01 23.04 7.14
C CYS A 270 12.10 23.13 5.91
N LYS A 271 12.57 22.60 4.78
CA LYS A 271 11.68 22.39 3.64
C LYS A 271 10.71 21.29 4.03
N ARG A 272 9.46 21.41 3.59
CA ARG A 272 8.49 20.32 3.68
C ARG A 272 9.08 19.13 2.92
N VAL A 273 9.37 18.04 3.64
CA VAL A 273 9.95 16.82 3.04
C VAL A 273 8.84 15.95 2.46
N PHE A 274 7.56 16.26 2.70
CA PHE A 274 6.44 15.38 2.37
C PHE A 274 5.30 16.08 1.65
#